data_AF-A0A962MJZ2-F1
#
_entry.id   AF-A0A962MJZ2-F1
#
_cell.length_a   1.000
_cell.length_b   1.000
_cell.length_c   1.000
_cell.angle_alpha   90.00
_cell.angle_beta   90.00
_cell.angle_gamma   90.00
#
_symmetry.space_group_name_H-M   'P 1'
#
loop_
_entity.id
_entity.type
_entity.pdbx_description
1 polymer ?
#
loop_
_entity_poly.entity_id
_entity_poly.type
_entity_poly.pdbx_seq_one_letter_code
_entity_poly.pdbx_strand_id
1 'polypeptide(L)'
;MAEHLIIIDRLSDWKAEFPRLPIVSAKDYLDKPEIARERGLHVLNLCRSYRYLSIGYYCSLLGEARQHKIMPSVRTINDLSRKAIYSLDFDDLDAKAQTAFGVGPVGLQVTVMEMDIFFGQCASRPLQELARQLFDAFRAPLMRIEFRQQEKKWRLHAVKALQLQTLSPEQETQFINALTAFVSKRW
;
A
#
# COMPACT_ATOMS: atom_id res chain seq x y z
N MET A 1 -21.83 -0.75 8.87
CA MET A 1 -20.68 -0.88 7.94
C MET A 1 -19.46 -0.46 8.74
N ALA A 2 -18.30 -1.10 8.56
CA ALA A 2 -17.08 -0.58 9.16
C ALA A 2 -16.80 0.80 8.54
N GLU A 3 -16.86 1.85 9.33
CA GLU A 3 -16.59 3.20 8.85
C GLU A 3 -15.10 3.31 8.53
N HIS A 4 -14.80 3.71 7.29
CA HIS A 4 -13.45 3.95 6.83
C HIS A 4 -13.17 5.44 6.90
N LEU A 5 -12.07 5.82 7.56
CA LEU A 5 -11.59 7.19 7.61
C LEU A 5 -10.26 7.29 6.85
N ILE A 6 -10.15 8.27 5.97
CA ILE A 6 -8.93 8.53 5.21
C ILE A 6 -8.16 9.68 5.85
N ILE A 7 -6.86 9.46 6.08
CA ILE A 7 -5.93 10.51 6.52
C ILE A 7 -5.06 10.93 5.33
N ILE A 8 -4.99 12.23 5.08
CA ILE A 8 -4.09 12.84 4.09
C ILE A 8 -3.44 14.10 4.66
N ASP A 9 -2.27 14.48 4.18
CA ASP A 9 -1.60 15.69 4.67
C ASP A 9 -2.39 16.97 4.37
N ARG A 10 -2.98 17.07 3.16
CA ARG A 10 -3.78 18.21 2.72
C ARG A 10 -5.08 17.74 2.12
N LEU A 11 -6.20 18.35 2.51
CA LEU A 11 -7.52 18.00 1.98
C LEU A 11 -7.61 18.14 0.45
N SER A 12 -6.85 19.07 -0.14
CA SER A 12 -6.73 19.26 -1.58
C SER A 12 -6.08 18.09 -2.33
N ASP A 13 -5.39 17.18 -1.62
CA ASP A 13 -4.79 16.00 -2.24
C ASP A 13 -5.87 14.94 -2.55
N TRP A 14 -7.06 15.05 -1.96
CA TRP A 14 -8.22 14.25 -2.32
C TRP A 14 -8.97 14.87 -3.49
N LYS A 15 -8.94 14.20 -4.65
CA LYS A 15 -9.57 14.71 -5.85
C LYS A 15 -11.08 14.45 -5.87
N ALA A 16 -11.81 15.22 -6.68
CA ALA A 16 -13.27 15.13 -6.77
C ALA A 16 -13.75 13.80 -7.37
N GLU A 17 -12.91 13.17 -8.19
CA GLU A 17 -13.15 11.88 -8.85
C GLU A 17 -12.98 10.69 -7.89
N PHE A 18 -12.34 10.90 -6.73
CA PHE A 18 -12.13 9.83 -5.76
C PHE A 18 -13.43 9.51 -5.01
N PRO A 19 -13.59 8.28 -4.48
CA PRO A 19 -14.78 7.87 -3.74
C PRO A 19 -15.09 8.84 -2.59
N ARG A 20 -16.38 9.12 -2.38
CA ARG A 20 -16.84 9.93 -1.25
C ARG A 20 -16.73 9.14 0.04
N LEU A 21 -15.66 9.40 0.78
CA LEU A 21 -15.38 8.79 2.08
C LEU A 21 -15.10 9.89 3.12
N PRO A 22 -15.31 9.62 4.41
CA PRO A 22 -14.83 10.49 5.47
C PRO A 22 -13.31 10.70 5.32
N ILE A 23 -12.89 11.97 5.28
CA ILE A 23 -11.50 12.36 5.13
C ILE A 23 -11.15 13.36 6.22
N VAL A 24 -9.95 13.24 6.76
CA VAL A 24 -9.39 14.18 7.72
C VAL A 24 -7.96 14.53 7.35
N SER A 25 -7.54 15.76 7.71
CA SER A 25 -6.13 16.10 7.57
C SER A 25 -5.29 15.36 8.62
N ALA A 26 -4.05 15.04 8.29
CA ALA A 26 -3.12 14.39 9.22
C ALA A 26 -2.93 15.22 10.50
N LYS A 27 -2.87 16.56 10.35
CA LYS A 27 -2.82 17.49 11.48
C LYS A 27 -4.06 17.37 12.37
N ASP A 28 -5.25 17.46 11.78
CA ASP A 28 -6.51 17.34 12.54
C ASP A 28 -6.62 15.99 13.25
N TYR A 29 -6.21 14.91 12.60
CA TYR A 29 -6.22 13.57 13.20
C TYR A 29 -5.32 13.47 14.45
N LEU A 30 -4.17 14.15 14.43
CA LEU A 30 -3.27 14.21 15.59
C LEU A 30 -3.84 15.11 16.70
N ASP A 31 -4.32 16.30 16.34
CA ASP A 31 -4.68 17.36 17.28
C ASP A 31 -6.07 17.18 17.92
N LYS A 32 -7.02 16.56 17.22
CA LYS A 32 -8.43 16.52 17.66
C LYS A 32 -8.76 15.21 18.38
N PRO A 33 -9.00 15.24 19.71
CA PRO A 33 -9.32 14.04 20.49
C PRO A 33 -10.72 13.49 20.23
N GLU A 34 -11.62 14.26 19.64
CA GLU A 34 -12.98 13.82 19.28
C GLU A 34 -12.99 12.71 18.22
N ILE A 35 -12.02 12.70 17.31
CA ILE A 35 -11.82 11.61 16.34
C ILE A 35 -11.43 10.29 17.04
N ALA A 36 -10.90 10.36 18.27
CA ALA A 36 -10.47 9.19 19.04
C ALA A 36 -11.63 8.43 19.70
N ARG A 37 -12.85 8.98 19.69
CA ARG A 37 -13.99 8.39 20.41
C ARG A 37 -14.60 7.19 19.68
N GLU A 38 -14.29 6.99 18.41
CA GLU A 38 -14.83 5.92 17.59
C GLU A 38 -13.94 4.68 17.64
N ARG A 39 -14.27 3.76 18.55
CA ARG A 39 -13.57 2.46 18.65
C ARG A 39 -13.82 1.63 17.39
N GLY A 40 -12.78 0.96 16.91
CA GLY A 40 -12.89 0.03 15.78
C GLY A 40 -12.93 0.68 14.40
N LEU A 41 -12.61 1.98 14.30
CA LEU A 41 -12.48 2.70 13.04
C LEU A 41 -11.40 2.07 12.13
N HIS A 42 -11.72 1.88 10.86
CA HIS A 42 -10.75 1.45 9.86
C HIS A 42 -10.09 2.68 9.25
N VAL A 43 -8.80 2.87 9.51
CA VAL A 43 -8.12 4.11 9.11
C VAL A 43 -7.16 3.81 7.96
N LEU A 44 -7.35 4.49 6.85
CA LEU A 44 -6.44 4.46 5.71
C LEU A 44 -5.55 5.70 5.78
N ASN A 45 -4.33 5.49 6.24
CA ASN A 45 -3.31 6.52 6.25
C ASN A 45 -2.69 6.59 4.84
N LEU A 46 -2.99 7.66 4.12
CA LEU A 46 -2.50 7.97 2.76
C LEU A 46 -1.59 9.21 2.79
N CYS A 47 -0.92 9.45 3.91
CA CYS A 47 0.05 10.52 4.03
C CYS A 47 1.17 10.41 2.99
N ARG A 48 1.74 11.55 2.64
CA ARG A 48 2.81 11.71 1.65
C ARG A 48 4.11 11.02 2.05
N SER A 49 4.32 10.77 3.35
CA SER A 49 5.54 10.18 3.86
C SER A 49 5.28 9.35 5.12
N TYR A 50 5.82 8.14 5.12
CA TYR A 50 5.87 7.25 6.28
C TYR A 50 7.28 7.14 6.89
N ARG A 51 8.20 8.04 6.56
CA ARG A 51 9.55 8.00 7.15
C ARG A 51 9.47 8.09 8.68
N TYR A 52 10.44 7.50 9.37
CA TYR A 52 10.53 7.61 10.83
C TYR A 52 10.42 9.08 11.28
N LEU A 53 9.57 9.34 12.29
CA LEU A 53 9.22 10.67 12.80
C LEU A 53 8.51 11.61 11.81
N SER A 54 8.03 11.12 10.66
CA SER A 54 7.14 11.89 9.79
C SER A 54 5.76 12.06 10.43
N ILE A 55 4.97 13.00 9.92
CA ILE A 55 3.56 13.16 10.31
C ILE A 55 2.79 11.86 10.09
N GLY A 56 2.93 11.23 8.91
CA GLY A 56 2.30 9.95 8.61
C GLY A 56 2.69 8.83 9.58
N TYR A 57 3.94 8.79 10.03
CA TYR A 57 4.39 7.84 11.07
C TYR A 57 3.65 8.07 12.40
N TYR A 58 3.54 9.33 12.85
CA TYR A 58 2.81 9.66 14.06
C TYR A 58 1.32 9.38 13.96
N CYS A 59 0.70 9.57 12.78
CA CYS A 59 -0.70 9.20 12.57
C CYS A 59 -0.92 7.69 12.77
N SER A 60 -0.04 6.85 12.23
CA SER A 60 -0.09 5.40 12.45
C SER A 60 0.13 5.03 13.92
N LEU A 61 1.09 5.65 14.60
CA LEU A 61 1.35 5.43 16.04
C LEU A 61 0.15 5.79 16.90
N LEU A 62 -0.44 6.96 16.66
CA LEU A 62 -1.60 7.42 17.39
C LEU A 62 -2.85 6.57 17.09
N GLY A 63 -3.02 6.14 15.84
CA GLY A 63 -4.11 5.23 15.47
C GLY A 63 -4.04 3.90 16.22
N GLU A 64 -2.85 3.30 16.32
CA GLU A 64 -2.66 2.08 17.11
C GLU A 64 -2.95 2.31 18.61
N ALA A 65 -2.45 3.41 19.18
CA ALA A 65 -2.71 3.76 20.58
C ALA A 65 -4.22 3.96 20.87
N ARG A 66 -4.98 4.42 19.87
CA ARG A 66 -6.44 4.58 19.92
C ARG A 66 -7.22 3.30 19.58
N GLN A 67 -6.53 2.18 19.32
CA GLN A 67 -7.14 0.92 18.86
C GLN A 67 -7.90 1.05 17.53
N HIS A 68 -7.50 2.00 16.68
CA HIS A 68 -7.97 2.08 15.31
C HIS A 68 -7.27 1.01 14.47
N LYS A 69 -7.99 0.40 13.53
CA LYS A 69 -7.41 -0.53 12.55
C LYS A 69 -6.75 0.28 11.44
N ILE A 70 -5.58 0.84 11.73
CA ILE A 70 -4.86 1.73 10.83
C ILE A 70 -3.97 0.97 9.84
N MET A 71 -3.98 1.41 8.59
CA MET A 71 -3.17 0.88 7.49
C MET A 71 -2.44 2.03 6.77
N PRO A 72 -1.11 1.99 6.63
CA PRO A 72 -0.20 1.00 7.20
C PRO A 72 -0.03 1.15 8.73
N SER A 73 0.24 0.02 9.40
CA SER A 73 0.61 -0.03 10.82
C SER A 73 2.02 0.54 11.06
N VAL A 74 2.39 0.91 12.29
CA VAL A 74 3.76 1.35 12.62
C VAL A 74 4.76 0.25 12.33
N ARG A 75 4.39 -1.00 12.62
CA ARG A 75 5.20 -2.18 12.27
C ARG A 75 5.41 -2.27 10.76
N THR A 76 4.34 -2.20 9.97
CA THR A 76 4.40 -2.17 8.51
C THR A 76 5.33 -1.07 8.00
N ILE A 77 5.19 0.15 8.53
CA ILE A 77 6.03 1.28 8.15
C ILE A 77 7.51 0.99 8.42
N ASN A 78 7.82 0.45 9.61
CA ASN A 78 9.17 0.08 9.98
C ASN A 78 9.72 -1.03 9.07
N ASP A 79 8.91 -2.05 8.77
CA ASP A 79 9.28 -3.17 7.91
C ASP A 79 9.57 -2.70 6.47
N LEU A 80 8.78 -1.76 5.93
CA LEU A 80 9.00 -1.14 4.62
C LEU A 80 10.19 -0.18 4.58
N SER A 81 10.49 0.49 5.71
CA SER A 81 11.63 1.42 5.81
C SER A 81 12.97 0.70 5.92
N ARG A 82 12.96 -0.50 6.48
CA ARG A 82 14.10 -1.42 6.47
C ARG A 82 14.21 -2.02 5.08
N LYS A 83 15.37 -2.57 4.72
CA LYS A 83 15.46 -3.43 3.54
C LYS A 83 14.56 -4.65 3.80
N ALA A 84 13.27 -4.53 3.50
CA ALA A 84 12.18 -5.45 3.83
C ALA A 84 12.41 -6.89 3.33
N ILE A 85 13.43 -7.04 2.48
CA ILE A 85 13.91 -8.25 1.82
C ILE A 85 14.53 -9.25 2.80
N TYR A 86 15.02 -8.84 3.97
CA TYR A 86 15.84 -9.72 4.83
C TYR A 86 15.10 -10.41 5.97
N SER A 87 13.84 -10.07 6.27
CA SER A 87 13.15 -10.54 7.48
C SER A 87 11.99 -11.51 7.25
N LEU A 88 11.70 -11.85 5.99
CA LEU A 88 10.57 -12.69 5.61
C LEU A 88 11.08 -13.74 4.63
N ASP A 89 10.68 -14.99 4.85
CA ASP A 89 10.92 -16.08 3.92
C ASP A 89 10.01 -15.88 2.70
N PHE A 90 10.57 -15.31 1.64
CA PHE A 90 9.83 -14.95 0.42
C PHE A 90 9.90 -16.03 -0.65
N ASP A 91 10.35 -17.24 -0.34
CA ASP A 91 10.54 -18.31 -1.32
C ASP A 91 9.24 -18.62 -2.10
N ASP A 92 8.06 -18.55 -1.48
CA ASP A 92 6.75 -18.69 -2.17
C ASP A 92 6.49 -17.54 -3.16
N LEU A 93 6.82 -16.29 -2.77
CA LEU A 93 6.61 -15.12 -3.63
C LEU A 93 7.59 -15.13 -4.81
N ASP A 94 8.84 -15.52 -4.57
CA ASP A 94 9.86 -15.67 -5.60
C ASP A 94 9.48 -16.79 -6.60
N ALA A 95 8.94 -17.91 -6.13
CA ALA A 95 8.44 -18.98 -7.00
C ALA A 95 7.30 -18.50 -7.90
N LYS A 96 6.36 -17.72 -7.36
CA LYS A 96 5.24 -17.16 -8.14
C LYS A 96 5.69 -16.07 -9.10
N ALA A 97 6.63 -15.22 -8.69
CA ALA A 97 7.28 -14.28 -9.59
C ALA A 97 7.97 -15.02 -10.75
N GLN A 98 8.63 -16.15 -10.48
CA GLN A 98 9.25 -16.96 -11.51
C GLN A 98 8.23 -17.51 -12.52
N THR A 99 7.08 -18.02 -12.06
CA THR A 99 6.00 -18.46 -12.95
C THR A 99 5.43 -17.30 -13.77
N ALA A 100 5.22 -16.14 -13.13
CA ALA A 100 4.55 -15.03 -13.79
C ALA A 100 5.45 -14.23 -14.75
N PHE A 101 6.77 -14.19 -14.50
CA PHE A 101 7.75 -13.48 -15.34
C PHE A 101 8.58 -14.43 -16.22
N GLY A 102 8.49 -15.75 -16.02
CA GLY A 102 9.32 -16.76 -16.69
C GLY A 102 9.09 -16.90 -18.20
N VAL A 103 8.06 -16.26 -18.75
CA VAL A 103 7.78 -16.19 -20.19
C VAL A 103 8.04 -14.76 -20.69
N GLY A 104 9.28 -14.29 -20.56
CA GLY A 104 9.69 -13.01 -21.13
C GLY A 104 9.60 -13.05 -22.67
N PRO A 105 9.38 -11.90 -23.34
CA PRO A 105 9.39 -11.83 -24.81
C PRO A 105 10.72 -12.37 -25.36
N VAL A 106 10.64 -13.28 -26.33
CA VAL A 106 11.82 -13.85 -26.99
C VAL A 106 12.63 -12.70 -27.61
N GLY A 107 13.87 -12.53 -27.13
CA GLY A 107 14.81 -11.50 -27.63
C GLY A 107 15.05 -10.30 -26.71
N LEU A 108 14.31 -10.14 -25.61
CA LEU A 108 14.55 -9.10 -24.60
C LEU A 108 15.03 -9.72 -23.28
N GLN A 109 16.28 -9.45 -22.88
CA GLN A 109 16.78 -9.78 -21.56
C GLN A 109 16.28 -8.77 -20.53
N VAL A 110 15.01 -8.91 -20.13
CA VAL A 110 14.46 -8.12 -19.02
C VAL A 110 15.00 -8.69 -17.71
N THR A 111 15.79 -7.89 -16.99
CA THR A 111 16.41 -8.27 -15.71
C THR A 111 15.78 -7.58 -14.51
N VAL A 112 14.87 -6.62 -14.75
CA VAL A 112 14.13 -5.88 -13.72
C VAL A 112 12.67 -5.82 -14.13
N MET A 113 11.77 -6.17 -13.20
CA MET A 113 10.33 -6.07 -13.36
C MET A 113 9.77 -5.22 -12.22
N GLU A 114 8.91 -4.27 -12.56
CA GLU A 114 8.16 -3.47 -11.58
C GLU A 114 6.66 -3.76 -11.69
N MET A 115 5.98 -3.77 -10.56
CA MET A 115 4.52 -3.77 -10.52
C MET A 115 4.00 -2.86 -9.41
N ASP A 116 2.95 -2.11 -9.73
CA ASP A 116 2.23 -1.30 -8.76
C ASP A 116 1.03 -2.06 -8.23
N ILE A 117 0.84 -1.97 -6.92
CA ILE A 117 -0.25 -2.61 -6.19
C ILE A 117 -1.01 -1.53 -5.41
N PHE A 118 -2.32 -1.50 -5.64
CA PHE A 118 -3.26 -0.63 -4.94
C PHE A 118 -4.26 -1.53 -4.21
N PHE A 119 -4.26 -1.51 -2.87
CA PHE A 119 -5.14 -2.31 -2.02
C PHE A 119 -5.24 -3.80 -2.43
N GLY A 120 -4.09 -4.38 -2.80
CA GLY A 120 -3.99 -5.78 -3.26
C GLY A 120 -4.39 -6.03 -4.70
N GLN A 121 -4.69 -5.00 -5.49
CA GLN A 121 -4.98 -5.10 -6.92
C GLN A 121 -3.83 -4.54 -7.76
N CYS A 122 -3.61 -5.12 -8.95
CA CYS A 122 -2.64 -4.62 -9.92
C CYS A 122 -3.23 -4.63 -11.33
N ALA A 123 -2.62 -3.91 -12.26
CA ALA A 123 -3.10 -3.81 -13.64
C ALA A 123 -3.13 -5.15 -14.41
N SER A 124 -2.18 -6.04 -14.12
CA SER A 124 -1.98 -7.29 -14.86
C SER A 124 -2.75 -8.45 -14.22
N ARG A 125 -3.73 -9.01 -14.93
CA ARG A 125 -4.53 -10.15 -14.44
C ARG A 125 -3.70 -11.36 -14.03
N PRO A 126 -2.68 -11.81 -14.81
CA PRO A 126 -1.81 -12.91 -14.39
C PRO A 126 -1.05 -12.66 -13.07
N LEU A 127 -0.78 -11.39 -12.73
CA LEU A 127 -0.05 -11.01 -11.51
C LEU A 127 -0.97 -10.77 -10.31
N GLN A 128 -2.29 -10.85 -10.48
CA GLN A 128 -3.25 -10.46 -9.45
C GLN A 128 -3.16 -11.32 -8.18
N GLU A 129 -2.85 -12.61 -8.30
CA GLU A 129 -2.67 -13.47 -7.14
C GLU A 129 -1.40 -13.11 -6.34
N LEU A 130 -0.30 -12.84 -7.04
CA LEU A 130 0.94 -12.35 -6.45
C LEU A 130 0.72 -11.00 -5.76
N ALA A 131 -0.02 -10.08 -6.41
CA ALA A 131 -0.36 -8.77 -5.85
C ALA A 131 -1.13 -8.88 -4.51
N ARG A 132 -2.08 -9.82 -4.44
CA ARG A 132 -2.86 -10.08 -3.22
C ARG A 132 -1.96 -10.59 -2.09
N GLN A 133 -1.11 -11.56 -2.36
CA GLN A 133 -0.21 -12.11 -1.33
C GLN A 133 0.79 -11.07 -0.82
N LEU A 134 1.37 -10.28 -1.73
CA LEU A 134 2.25 -9.17 -1.36
C LEU A 134 1.50 -8.18 -0.46
N PHE A 135 0.25 -7.85 -0.80
CA PHE A 135 -0.57 -6.96 0.03
C PHE A 135 -0.89 -7.56 1.40
N ASP A 136 -1.18 -8.86 1.48
CA ASP A 136 -1.44 -9.54 2.74
C ASP A 136 -0.19 -9.59 3.65
N ALA A 137 0.99 -9.72 3.03
CA ALA A 137 2.28 -9.74 3.72
C ALA A 137 2.70 -8.36 4.24
N PHE A 138 2.65 -7.32 3.39
CA PHE A 138 3.13 -5.99 3.76
C PHE A 138 2.05 -5.10 4.37
N ARG A 139 0.78 -5.28 3.99
CA ARG A 139 -0.38 -4.49 4.45
C ARG A 139 -0.19 -2.97 4.30
N ALA A 140 0.29 -2.56 3.13
CA ALA A 140 0.43 -1.17 2.74
C ALA A 140 -0.59 -0.82 1.65
N PRO A 141 -1.23 0.37 1.69
CA PRO A 141 -2.33 0.69 0.81
C PRO A 141 -1.87 0.82 -0.66
N LEU A 142 -0.75 1.50 -0.88
CA LEU A 142 -0.17 1.77 -2.19
C LEU A 142 1.30 1.35 -2.15
N MET A 143 1.71 0.45 -3.03
CA MET A 143 3.10 0.01 -3.08
C MET A 143 3.56 -0.37 -4.47
N ARG A 144 4.85 -0.12 -4.73
CA ARG A 144 5.58 -0.58 -5.89
C ARG A 144 6.51 -1.70 -5.48
N ILE A 145 6.46 -2.78 -6.24
CA ILE A 145 7.27 -3.97 -6.04
C ILE A 145 8.26 -4.07 -7.19
N GLU A 146 9.53 -4.18 -6.85
CA GLU A 146 10.63 -4.37 -7.78
C GLU A 146 11.16 -5.78 -7.62
N PHE A 147 11.14 -6.56 -8.71
CA PHE A 147 11.80 -7.85 -8.81
C PHE A 147 13.03 -7.71 -9.69
N ARG A 148 14.12 -8.40 -9.31
CA ARG A 148 15.33 -8.48 -10.13
C ARG A 148 15.67 -9.92 -10.41
N GLN A 149 16.14 -10.17 -11.63
CA GLN A 149 16.65 -11.48 -12.01
C GLN A 149 18.09 -11.64 -11.48
N GLN A 150 18.30 -12.66 -10.65
CA GLN A 150 19.60 -13.06 -10.11
C GLN A 150 19.79 -14.54 -10.42
N GLU A 151 20.89 -14.91 -11.07
CA GLU A 151 21.18 -16.31 -11.43
C GLU A 151 20.00 -17.02 -12.15
N LYS A 152 19.33 -16.29 -13.06
CA LYS A 152 18.12 -16.71 -13.81
C LYS A 152 16.85 -16.90 -12.97
N LYS A 153 16.88 -16.58 -11.67
CA LYS A 153 15.71 -16.58 -10.79
C LYS A 153 15.23 -15.16 -10.51
N TRP A 154 13.92 -14.93 -10.58
CA TRP A 154 13.33 -13.68 -10.14
C TRP A 154 13.28 -13.63 -8.62
N ARG A 155 13.80 -12.55 -8.04
CA ARG A 155 13.77 -12.32 -6.59
C ARG A 155 13.18 -10.98 -6.25
N LEU A 156 12.42 -10.92 -5.16
CA LEU A 156 11.95 -9.67 -4.59
C LEU A 156 13.15 -8.79 -4.22
N HIS A 157 13.27 -7.64 -4.88
CA HIS A 157 14.39 -6.72 -4.69
C HIS A 157 14.01 -5.49 -3.88
N ALA A 158 12.80 -4.96 -4.02
CA ALA A 158 12.36 -3.83 -3.19
C ALA A 158 10.84 -3.77 -3.10
N VAL A 159 10.38 -3.24 -1.97
CA VAL A 159 8.99 -2.85 -1.75
C VAL A 159 9.00 -1.39 -1.31
N LYS A 160 8.38 -0.53 -2.10
CA LYS A 160 8.36 0.92 -1.88
C LYS A 160 6.92 1.36 -1.69
N ALA A 161 6.62 2.08 -0.61
CA ALA A 161 5.32 2.73 -0.48
C ALA A 161 5.17 3.82 -1.54
N LEU A 162 4.04 3.83 -2.25
CA LEU A 162 3.70 4.88 -3.21
C LEU A 162 2.95 6.02 -2.53
N GLN A 163 3.00 7.19 -3.16
CA GLN A 163 2.35 8.39 -2.68
C GLN A 163 1.20 8.76 -3.62
N LEU A 164 0.06 9.16 -3.05
CA LEU A 164 -1.16 9.44 -3.82
C LEU A 164 -0.96 10.56 -4.86
N GLN A 165 -0.16 11.57 -4.52
CA GLN A 165 0.11 12.73 -5.36
C GLN A 165 1.06 12.46 -6.54
N THR A 166 1.74 11.31 -6.56
CA THR A 166 2.68 10.95 -7.64
C THR A 166 2.07 9.98 -8.64
N LEU A 167 0.79 9.66 -8.50
CA LEU A 167 0.11 8.72 -9.40
C LEU A 167 -0.13 9.38 -10.77
N SER A 168 0.11 8.64 -11.84
CA SER A 168 -0.32 9.01 -13.19
C SER A 168 -1.86 8.91 -13.31
N PRO A 169 -2.49 9.52 -14.32
CA PRO A 169 -3.93 9.39 -14.55
C PRO A 169 -4.43 7.93 -14.65
N GLU A 170 -3.62 7.04 -15.24
CA GLU A 170 -3.91 5.61 -15.34
C GLU A 170 -3.83 4.93 -13.97
N GLN A 171 -2.81 5.26 -13.18
CA GLN A 171 -2.66 4.75 -11.81
C GLN A 171 -3.77 5.27 -10.89
N GLU A 172 -4.23 6.51 -11.06
CA GLU A 172 -5.36 7.05 -10.31
C GLU A 172 -6.65 6.29 -10.60
N THR A 173 -6.90 5.96 -11.86
CA THR A 173 -8.04 5.12 -12.25
C THR A 173 -7.97 3.75 -11.58
N GLN A 174 -6.78 3.13 -11.54
CA GLN A 174 -6.57 1.87 -10.85
C GLN A 174 -6.77 2.00 -9.33
N PHE A 175 -6.24 3.07 -8.73
CA PHE A 175 -6.42 3.39 -7.32
C PHE A 175 -7.90 3.54 -6.94
N ILE A 176 -8.68 4.31 -7.71
CA ILE A 176 -10.11 4.53 -7.47
C ILE A 176 -10.86 3.19 -7.47
N ASN A 177 -10.62 2.36 -8.49
CA ASN A 177 -11.26 1.05 -8.62
C ASN A 177 -10.87 0.13 -7.45
N ALA A 178 -9.58 0.10 -7.11
CA ALA A 178 -9.06 -0.73 -6.03
C ALA A 178 -9.58 -0.29 -4.65
N LEU A 179 -9.58 1.01 -4.37
CA LEU A 179 -10.11 1.57 -3.12
C LEU A 179 -11.61 1.28 -2.99
N THR A 180 -12.39 1.51 -4.05
CA THR A 180 -13.83 1.24 -4.05
C THR A 180 -14.14 -0.22 -3.75
N ALA A 181 -13.39 -1.13 -4.38
CA ALA A 181 -13.50 -2.56 -4.11
C ALA A 181 -13.02 -2.94 -2.69
N PHE A 182 -12.03 -2.25 -2.15
CA PHE A 182 -11.49 -2.50 -0.81
C PHE A 182 -12.47 -2.08 0.30
N VAL A 183 -13.06 -0.89 0.19
CA VAL A 183 -13.99 -0.35 1.20
C VAL A 183 -15.38 -0.99 1.14
N SER A 184 -15.77 -1.56 -0.01
CA SER A 184 -17.06 -2.23 -0.18
C SER A 184 -17.10 -3.65 0.39
N LYS A 185 -15.94 -4.30 0.59
CA LYS A 185 -15.88 -5.61 1.26
C LYS A 185 -16.30 -5.43 2.73
N ARG A 186 -17.21 -6.29 3.21
CA ARG A 186 -17.53 -6.38 4.64
C ARG A 186 -16.39 -7.13 5.32
N TRP A 187 -15.67 -6.44 6.21
CA TRP A 187 -14.59 -6.98 7.04
C TRP A 187 -15.12 -7.37 8.42
#